data_AF-A0A7X1B257-F1
#
_entry.id   AF-A0A7X1B257-F1
#
_cell.length_a   1.000
_cell.length_b   1.000
_cell.length_c   1.000
_cell.angle_alpha   90.00
_cell.angle_beta   90.00
_cell.angle_gamma   90.00
#
_symmetry.space_group_name_H-M   'P 1'
#
loop_
_entity.id
_entity.type
_entity.pdbx_description
1 polymer ?
#
loop_
_entity_poly.entity_id
_entity_poly.type
_entity_poly.pdbx_seq_one_letter_code
_entity_poly.pdbx_strand_id
1 'polypeptide(L)'
;MAKYLNNIDGSNFEIVAVGADWTDNRSVLGFVNHLNSDNAGPRYQSTPILDLLLRAANDPEVPYFLILDEMNLSHVERYFADFLSAMEQKDGILKLHSESGNLRRAGREEADVPAELSYPENLFVTGTVNIDETTYMFSPKVLDRANVIEFTVSDDEIGAFLKDPQDYPEVEPAEPGIAEGFLQLAKQARKMECEKLPAEPASLVSEHLLNLFKILKAERFEFAYRTAKEINIYLQVCRHLAEDKDGWDENGWQNDLDDQVLQKLLPKLHGSVGRIGKLLVTLAHYCQNGDYKSEVSTQLSAAADLDANESTPFPKSMAKLQSMIRTLQDEQFVSFIQ
;
A
#
# COMPACT_ATOMS: atom_id res chain seq x y z
N MET A 1 18.93 9.23 6.27
CA MET A 1 17.58 9.85 6.34
C MET A 1 17.38 10.65 5.07
N ALA A 2 16.40 10.30 4.23
CA ALA A 2 16.06 11.08 3.06
C ALA A 2 15.64 12.50 3.48
N LYS A 3 16.27 13.54 2.92
CA LYS A 3 15.87 14.94 3.12
C LYS A 3 15.16 15.42 1.87
N TYR A 4 13.85 15.64 1.97
CA TYR A 4 13.10 16.37 0.96
C TYR A 4 13.34 17.87 1.17
N LEU A 5 13.85 18.56 0.16
CA LEU A 5 14.09 20.01 0.17
C LEU A 5 12.89 20.70 -0.50
N ASN A 6 12.10 21.45 0.27
CA ASN A 6 11.05 22.32 -0.29
C ASN A 6 11.36 23.81 -0.01
N ASN A 7 10.84 24.67 -0.88
CA ASN A 7 10.97 26.14 -0.88
C ASN A 7 9.83 26.88 -0.15
N ILE A 8 9.03 26.20 0.68
CA ILE A 8 7.87 26.79 1.39
C ILE A 8 8.09 26.67 2.91
N ASP A 9 7.58 27.62 3.69
CA ASP A 9 7.62 27.61 5.16
C ASP A 9 6.91 26.35 5.72
N GLY A 10 7.68 25.28 5.92
CA GLY A 10 7.22 23.99 6.48
C GLY A 10 7.63 22.78 5.64
N SER A 11 7.65 21.59 6.26
CA SER A 11 7.86 20.33 5.54
C SER A 11 6.58 19.90 4.79
N ASN A 12 6.68 19.36 3.59
CA ASN A 12 5.57 18.67 2.92
C ASN A 12 5.49 17.18 3.31
N PHE A 13 6.16 16.79 4.39
CA PHE A 13 6.10 15.44 4.91
C PHE A 13 6.04 15.45 6.43
N GLU A 14 5.50 14.38 7.00
CA GLU A 14 5.51 14.11 8.44
C GLU A 14 5.84 12.64 8.68
N ILE A 15 6.80 12.37 9.55
CA ILE A 15 7.13 11.01 10.01
C ILE A 15 6.58 10.86 11.43
N VAL A 16 5.70 9.89 11.63
CA VAL A 16 5.04 9.67 12.93
C VAL A 16 5.19 8.22 13.34
N ALA A 17 5.89 8.00 14.45
CA ALA A 17 5.95 6.69 15.08
C ALA A 17 4.61 6.35 15.73
N VAL A 18 4.02 5.23 15.34
CA VAL A 18 2.74 4.78 15.89
C VAL A 18 2.96 4.22 17.29
N GLY A 19 2.16 4.70 18.26
CA GLY A 19 2.20 4.18 19.62
C GLY A 19 1.42 2.88 19.77
N ALA A 20 1.86 1.99 20.65
CA ALA A 20 1.15 0.73 20.98
C ALA A 20 -0.22 0.95 21.67
N ASP A 21 -0.47 2.17 22.16
CA ASP A 21 -1.71 2.58 22.83
C ASP A 21 -2.70 3.30 21.91
N TRP A 22 -2.41 3.38 20.61
CA TRP A 22 -3.28 4.01 19.61
C TRP A 22 -4.52 3.14 19.36
N THR A 23 -5.57 3.46 20.12
CA THR A 23 -6.83 2.70 20.11
C THR A 23 -7.99 3.42 19.44
N ASP A 24 -7.85 4.73 19.19
CA ASP A 24 -8.85 5.57 18.53
C ASP A 24 -8.21 6.61 17.60
N ASN A 25 -9.05 7.42 16.97
CA ASN A 25 -8.64 8.45 16.01
C ASN A 25 -7.97 9.68 16.65
N ARG A 26 -7.95 9.82 17.98
CA ARG A 26 -7.45 11.04 18.65
C ARG A 26 -5.95 11.19 18.47
N SER A 27 -5.22 10.09 18.44
CA SER A 27 -3.78 10.11 18.15
C SER A 27 -3.47 10.55 16.72
N VAL A 28 -4.45 10.42 15.80
CA VAL A 28 -4.31 10.79 14.39
C VAL A 28 -4.87 12.17 14.10
N LEU A 29 -6.13 12.44 14.42
CA LEU A 29 -6.81 13.69 14.07
C LEU A 29 -6.79 14.70 15.21
N GLY A 30 -6.59 14.28 16.46
CA GLY A 30 -6.70 15.14 17.63
C GLY A 30 -8.11 15.15 18.21
N PHE A 31 -8.39 16.14 19.05
CA PHE A 31 -9.69 16.27 19.71
C PHE A 31 -9.99 17.70 20.16
N VAL A 32 -11.28 18.01 20.36
CA VAL A 32 -11.70 19.28 20.96
C VAL A 32 -11.49 19.23 22.47
N ASN A 33 -10.76 20.19 23.00
CA ASN A 33 -10.63 20.43 24.43
C ASN A 33 -11.56 21.57 24.85
N HIS A 34 -12.59 21.22 25.63
CA HIS A 34 -13.54 22.18 26.23
C HIS A 34 -13.04 22.80 27.54
N LEU A 35 -11.99 22.23 28.14
CA LEU A 35 -11.44 22.66 29.42
C LEU A 35 -10.28 23.64 29.19
N ASN A 36 -10.61 24.90 28.88
CA ASN A 36 -9.62 25.97 28.77
C ASN A 36 -9.68 26.91 29.98
N SER A 37 -8.52 27.19 30.58
CA SER A 37 -8.37 28.06 31.76
C SER A 37 -8.82 29.51 31.53
N ASP A 38 -8.82 29.95 30.27
CA ASP A 38 -8.89 31.38 29.94
C ASP A 38 -10.30 31.83 29.54
N ASN A 39 -11.34 31.00 29.73
CA ASN A 39 -12.73 31.25 29.27
C ASN A 39 -12.85 31.58 27.76
N ALA A 40 -11.83 31.27 26.96
CA ALA A 40 -11.72 31.64 25.56
C ALA A 40 -12.48 30.71 24.58
N GLY A 41 -13.43 29.92 25.10
CA GLY A 41 -14.15 28.90 24.32
C GLY A 41 -13.35 27.60 24.11
N PRO A 42 -13.94 26.60 23.43
CA PRO A 42 -13.27 25.34 23.10
C PRO A 42 -12.07 25.58 22.17
N ARG A 43 -11.02 24.77 22.33
CA ARG A 43 -9.85 24.78 21.45
C ARG A 43 -9.59 23.39 20.91
N TYR A 44 -9.03 23.30 19.71
CA TYR A 44 -8.66 22.02 19.12
C TYR A 44 -7.24 21.63 19.53
N GLN A 45 -7.06 20.44 20.08
CA GLN A 45 -5.75 19.84 20.28
C GLN A 45 -5.38 19.05 19.02
N SER A 46 -4.57 19.66 18.15
CA SER A 46 -4.14 19.04 16.90
C SER A 46 -2.97 18.08 17.10
N THR A 47 -2.73 17.27 16.07
CA THR A 47 -1.62 16.33 15.96
C THR A 47 -0.73 16.73 14.78
N PRO A 48 0.53 16.26 14.70
CA PRO A 48 1.38 16.49 13.52
C PRO A 48 0.72 16.02 12.21
N ILE A 49 -0.06 14.93 12.27
CA ILE A 49 -0.81 14.41 11.13
C ILE A 49 -1.90 15.39 10.68
N LEU A 50 -2.71 15.93 11.60
CA LEU A 50 -3.71 16.94 11.25
C LEU A 50 -3.06 18.21 10.72
N ASP A 51 -1.94 18.63 11.30
CA ASP A 51 -1.22 19.82 10.86
C ASP A 51 -0.67 19.63 9.42
N LEU A 52 -0.22 18.42 9.06
CA LEU A 52 0.13 18.06 7.68
C LEU A 52 -1.08 18.10 6.75
N LEU A 53 -2.23 17.55 7.18
CA LEU A 53 -3.47 17.57 6.39
C LEU A 53 -3.94 18.99 6.07
N LEU A 54 -3.91 19.89 7.06
CA LEU A 54 -4.32 21.29 6.88
C LEU A 54 -3.37 22.02 5.92
N ARG A 55 -2.06 21.73 5.97
CA ARG A 55 -1.10 22.27 4.99
C ARG A 55 -1.38 21.73 3.59
N ALA A 56 -1.56 20.41 3.45
CA ALA A 56 -1.86 19.78 2.16
C ALA A 56 -3.15 20.32 1.52
N ALA A 57 -4.18 20.58 2.33
CA ALA A 57 -5.43 21.15 1.87
C ALA A 57 -5.30 22.62 1.41
N ASN A 58 -4.40 23.38 2.02
CA ASN A 58 -4.13 24.78 1.64
C ASN A 58 -3.17 24.91 0.45
N ASP A 59 -2.45 23.84 0.09
CA ASP A 59 -1.46 23.80 -0.98
C ASP A 59 -1.63 22.55 -1.88
N PRO A 60 -2.71 22.49 -2.68
CA PRO A 60 -3.11 21.30 -3.42
C PRO A 60 -2.21 20.95 -4.62
N GLU A 61 -1.25 21.81 -4.95
CA GLU A 61 -0.35 21.67 -6.12
C GLU A 61 0.99 21.04 -5.77
N VAL A 62 1.28 20.83 -4.48
CA VAL A 62 2.49 20.16 -4.00
C VAL A 62 2.11 18.79 -3.42
N PRO A 63 2.86 17.71 -3.68
CA PRO A 63 2.62 16.42 -3.03
C PRO A 63 3.02 16.45 -1.54
N TYR A 64 2.17 15.91 -0.68
CA TYR A 64 2.40 15.77 0.76
C TYR A 64 2.49 14.30 1.17
N PHE A 65 3.43 13.97 2.05
CA PHE A 65 3.74 12.59 2.44
C PHE A 65 3.56 12.37 3.93
N LEU A 66 2.64 11.49 4.31
CA LEU A 66 2.51 10.98 5.68
C LEU A 66 3.21 9.62 5.76
N ILE A 67 4.21 9.52 6.62
CA ILE A 67 4.96 8.29 6.86
C ILE A 67 4.66 7.82 8.28
N LEU A 68 3.96 6.69 8.39
CA LEU A 68 3.65 6.04 9.66
C LEU A 68 4.71 4.98 9.95
N ASP A 69 5.56 5.24 10.95
CA ASP A 69 6.59 4.29 11.34
C ASP A 69 6.01 3.23 12.29
N GLU A 70 6.35 1.96 12.06
CA GLU A 70 5.84 0.78 12.78
C GLU A 70 4.31 0.75 12.87
N MET A 71 3.64 0.93 11.73
CA MET A 71 2.19 1.13 11.71
C MET A 71 1.42 -0.05 12.31
N ASN A 72 1.98 -1.26 12.27
CA ASN A 72 1.40 -2.48 12.83
C ASN A 72 1.60 -2.65 14.34
N LEU A 73 2.20 -1.69 15.04
CA LEU A 73 2.33 -1.72 16.50
C LEU A 73 0.97 -1.58 17.21
N SER A 74 -0.01 -0.97 16.52
CA SER A 74 -1.40 -0.87 16.95
C SER A 74 -2.35 -1.37 15.86
N HIS A 75 -3.61 -1.64 16.23
CA HIS A 75 -4.64 -2.01 15.26
C HIS A 75 -4.96 -0.85 14.30
N VAL A 76 -4.33 -0.85 13.12
CA VAL A 76 -4.48 0.22 12.09
C VAL A 76 -5.94 0.53 11.76
N GLU A 77 -6.79 -0.48 11.69
CA GLU A 77 -8.21 -0.27 11.39
C GLU A 77 -8.98 0.53 12.45
N ARG A 78 -8.43 0.70 13.66
CA ARG A 78 -9.06 1.47 14.73
C ARG A 78 -8.62 2.92 14.69
N TYR A 79 -7.32 3.18 14.81
CA TYR A 79 -6.82 4.55 14.86
C TYR A 79 -6.91 5.27 13.51
N PHE A 80 -6.88 4.51 12.40
CA PHE A 80 -6.91 5.05 11.04
C PHE A 80 -8.30 4.93 10.39
N ALA A 81 -9.35 4.64 11.17
CA ALA A 81 -10.69 4.35 10.67
C ALA A 81 -11.27 5.47 9.78
N ASP A 82 -11.12 6.74 10.19
CA ASP A 82 -11.64 7.88 9.45
C ASP A 82 -10.95 8.06 8.09
N PHE A 83 -9.64 7.80 8.02
CA PHE A 83 -8.89 7.81 6.77
C PHE A 83 -9.35 6.70 5.84
N LEU A 84 -9.45 5.47 6.35
CA LEU A 84 -9.92 4.32 5.58
C LEU A 84 -11.33 4.58 5.03
N SER A 85 -12.19 5.26 5.81
CA SER A 85 -13.54 5.64 5.39
C SER A 85 -13.52 6.77 4.34
N ALA A 86 -12.72 7.81 4.53
CA ALA A 86 -12.59 8.91 3.58
C ALA A 86 -12.04 8.43 2.23
N MET A 87 -11.05 7.53 2.23
CA MET A 87 -10.46 6.94 1.02
C MET A 87 -11.44 6.07 0.21
N GLU A 88 -12.57 5.62 0.80
CA GLU A 88 -13.58 4.86 0.07
C GLU A 88 -14.51 5.75 -0.78
N GLN A 89 -14.61 7.03 -0.43
CA GLN A 89 -15.56 7.96 -1.02
C GLN A 89 -14.85 8.81 -2.07
N LYS A 90 -15.58 9.15 -3.14
CA LYS A 90 -15.04 10.00 -4.21
C LYS A 90 -14.66 11.40 -3.71
N ASP A 91 -15.44 11.92 -2.76
CA ASP A 91 -15.23 13.21 -2.10
C ASP A 91 -15.13 12.96 -0.59
N GLY A 92 -14.18 12.12 -0.17
CA GLY A 92 -14.03 11.73 1.23
C GLY A 92 -13.90 12.92 2.17
N ILE A 93 -14.68 12.92 3.25
CA ILE A 93 -14.68 13.98 4.26
C ILE A 93 -14.20 13.41 5.59
N LEU A 94 -13.21 14.06 6.17
CA LEU A 94 -12.77 13.86 7.54
C LEU A 94 -13.59 14.77 8.45
N LYS A 95 -14.35 14.19 9.38
CA LYS A 95 -15.08 14.94 10.40
C LYS A 95 -14.17 15.20 11.59
N LEU A 96 -13.79 16.45 11.80
CA LEU A 96 -12.84 16.85 12.84
C LEU A 96 -13.54 17.24 14.13
N HIS A 97 -14.65 17.99 14.05
CA HIS A 97 -15.48 18.36 15.21
C HIS A 97 -16.89 18.80 14.82
N SER A 98 -17.75 18.98 15.83
CA SER A 98 -19.14 19.44 15.67
C SER A 98 -19.40 20.87 16.16
N GLU A 99 -18.37 21.56 16.65
CA GLU A 99 -18.48 22.97 17.08
C GLU A 99 -18.79 23.91 15.91
N SER A 100 -19.40 25.06 16.21
CA SER A 100 -19.74 26.07 15.20
C SER A 100 -18.53 26.92 14.83
N GLY A 101 -18.30 27.08 13.52
CA GLY A 101 -17.15 27.81 12.98
C GLY A 101 -15.84 27.02 13.10
N ASN A 102 -14.72 27.66 12.75
CA ASN A 102 -13.41 27.04 12.87
C ASN A 102 -12.87 27.19 14.30
N LEU A 103 -12.22 26.15 14.82
CA LEU A 103 -11.64 26.16 16.15
C LEU A 103 -10.17 26.53 16.13
N ARG A 104 -9.77 27.42 17.04
CA ARG A 104 -8.36 27.73 17.27
C ARG A 104 -7.62 26.52 17.81
N ARG A 105 -6.38 26.33 17.35
CA ARG A 105 -5.51 25.28 17.88
C ARG A 105 -4.95 25.66 19.25
N ALA A 106 -4.87 24.68 20.14
CA ALA A 106 -4.27 24.85 21.46
C ALA A 106 -2.75 25.03 21.32
N GLY A 107 -2.24 26.17 21.79
CA GLY A 107 -0.80 26.44 21.84
C GLY A 107 -0.13 26.72 20.49
N ARG A 108 -0.90 26.97 19.42
CA ARG A 108 -0.39 27.32 18.09
C ARG A 108 -1.09 28.56 17.53
N GLU A 109 -0.34 29.41 16.82
CA GLU A 109 -0.87 30.58 16.10
C GLU A 109 -1.19 30.30 14.62
N GLU A 110 -0.98 29.06 14.19
CA GLU A 110 -1.24 28.62 12.83
C GLU A 110 -2.76 28.55 12.51
N ALA A 111 -3.12 28.21 11.26
CA ALA A 111 -4.50 28.17 10.78
C ALA A 111 -5.48 27.41 11.69
N ASP A 112 -6.71 27.92 11.80
CA ASP A 112 -7.80 27.30 12.55
C ASP A 112 -8.23 25.96 11.94
N VAL A 113 -8.79 25.08 12.77
CA VAL A 113 -9.31 23.76 12.37
C VAL A 113 -10.76 23.89 11.94
N PRO A 114 -11.14 23.50 10.70
CA PRO A 114 -12.52 23.46 10.28
C PRO A 114 -13.26 22.26 10.88
N ALA A 115 -14.60 22.31 10.90
CA ALA A 115 -15.42 21.19 11.37
C ALA A 115 -15.27 19.92 10.51
N GLU A 116 -15.14 20.11 9.20
CA GLU A 116 -14.99 19.07 8.21
C GLU A 116 -13.84 19.44 7.26
N LEU A 117 -13.06 18.44 6.84
CA LEU A 117 -11.96 18.60 5.91
C LEU A 117 -12.08 17.58 4.78
N SER A 118 -12.12 18.04 3.53
CA SER A 118 -12.03 17.14 2.37
C SER A 118 -10.66 16.46 2.36
N TYR A 119 -10.65 15.15 2.09
CA TYR A 119 -9.43 14.38 2.00
C TYR A 119 -8.51 14.94 0.90
N PRO A 120 -7.29 15.42 1.21
CA PRO A 120 -6.46 16.08 0.20
C PRO A 120 -6.01 15.10 -0.90
N GLU A 121 -6.28 15.41 -2.17
CA GLU A 121 -5.90 14.57 -3.32
C GLU A 121 -4.37 14.46 -3.48
N ASN A 122 -3.63 15.42 -2.93
CA ASN A 122 -2.17 15.48 -2.93
C ASN A 122 -1.51 14.81 -1.72
N LEU A 123 -2.27 14.17 -0.83
CA LEU A 123 -1.72 13.38 0.27
C LEU A 123 -1.41 11.94 -0.18
N PHE A 124 -0.22 11.47 0.19
CA PHE A 124 0.24 10.10 0.03
C PHE A 124 0.60 9.53 1.40
N VAL A 125 0.06 8.37 1.72
CA VAL A 125 0.30 7.71 3.00
C VAL A 125 1.14 6.47 2.78
N THR A 126 2.25 6.37 3.49
CA THR A 126 3.12 5.19 3.53
C THR A 126 3.23 4.74 4.98
N GLY A 127 3.26 3.44 5.21
CA GLY A 127 3.55 2.90 6.53
C GLY A 127 4.60 1.81 6.46
N THR A 128 5.48 1.79 7.45
CA THR A 128 6.46 0.72 7.64
C THR A 128 5.88 -0.34 8.56
N VAL A 129 6.30 -1.58 8.34
CA VAL A 129 5.78 -2.75 9.04
C VAL A 129 6.97 -3.54 9.53
N ASN A 130 7.07 -3.76 10.83
CA ASN A 130 8.04 -4.71 11.37
C ASN A 130 7.43 -6.11 11.31
N ILE A 131 8.19 -7.07 10.79
CA ILE A 131 7.73 -8.46 10.58
C ILE A 131 7.84 -9.30 11.89
N ASP A 132 8.21 -8.68 13.01
CA ASP A 132 8.38 -9.36 14.29
C ASP A 132 7.05 -9.90 14.89
N GLU A 133 7.14 -11.03 15.61
CA GLU A 133 6.02 -11.76 16.24
C GLU A 133 5.11 -10.92 17.15
N THR A 134 5.57 -9.75 17.61
CA THR A 134 4.87 -8.90 18.58
C THR A 134 3.90 -7.89 17.95
N THR A 135 3.64 -7.98 16.65
CA THR A 135 2.85 -6.98 15.91
C THR A 135 1.47 -7.50 15.47
N TYR A 136 0.55 -6.57 15.17
CA TYR A 136 -0.80 -6.93 14.75
C TYR A 136 -0.89 -7.18 13.25
N MET A 137 -1.51 -8.29 12.87
CA MET A 137 -1.87 -8.57 11.48
C MET A 137 -2.81 -7.50 10.92
N PHE A 138 -2.60 -7.10 9.67
CA PHE A 138 -3.51 -6.19 8.98
C PHE A 138 -4.83 -6.88 8.65
N SER A 139 -5.92 -6.16 8.88
CA SER A 139 -7.22 -6.66 8.44
C SER A 139 -7.37 -6.53 6.93
N PRO A 140 -8.22 -7.38 6.30
CA PRO A 140 -8.53 -7.24 4.87
C PRO A 140 -9.02 -5.85 4.48
N LYS A 141 -9.61 -5.08 5.40
CA LYS A 141 -10.01 -3.69 5.15
C LYS A 141 -8.80 -2.79 4.89
N VAL A 142 -7.72 -2.94 5.64
CA VAL A 142 -6.52 -2.14 5.43
C VAL A 142 -5.84 -2.57 4.12
N LEU A 143 -5.63 -3.88 3.96
CA LEU A 143 -4.95 -4.45 2.78
C LEU A 143 -5.69 -4.20 1.46
N ASP A 144 -7.02 -4.08 1.48
CA ASP A 144 -7.79 -3.73 0.29
C ASP A 144 -7.49 -2.30 -0.22
N ARG A 145 -7.06 -1.40 0.67
CA ARG A 145 -6.79 0.03 0.40
C ARG A 145 -5.30 0.36 0.28
N ALA A 146 -4.42 -0.62 0.39
CA ALA A 146 -2.98 -0.45 0.32
C ALA A 146 -2.37 -1.35 -0.77
N ASN A 147 -1.16 -1.01 -1.20
CA ASN A 147 -0.24 -1.93 -1.84
C ASN A 147 0.84 -2.28 -0.81
N VAL A 148 1.20 -3.57 -0.73
CA VAL A 148 2.24 -4.05 0.18
C VAL A 148 3.51 -4.26 -0.61
N ILE A 149 4.58 -3.59 -0.21
CA ILE A 149 5.90 -3.75 -0.82
C ILE A 149 6.79 -4.41 0.23
N GLU A 150 7.27 -5.61 -0.09
CA GLU A 150 8.22 -6.34 0.74
C GLU A 150 9.63 -6.03 0.26
N PHE A 151 10.52 -5.69 1.19
CA PHE A 151 11.94 -5.51 0.90
C PHE A 151 12.65 -6.82 1.26
N THR A 152 12.99 -7.61 0.24
CA THR A 152 13.85 -8.78 0.40
C THR A 152 15.27 -8.42 0.02
N VAL A 153 16.24 -9.07 0.68
CA VAL A 153 17.65 -8.96 0.32
C VAL A 153 18.14 -10.34 -0.10
N SER A 154 18.72 -10.44 -1.29
CA SER A 154 19.28 -11.67 -1.80
C SER A 154 20.64 -12.00 -1.18
N ASP A 155 21.01 -13.28 -1.20
CA ASP A 155 22.33 -13.74 -0.74
C ASP A 155 23.48 -13.04 -1.49
N ASP A 156 23.28 -12.73 -2.77
CA ASP A 156 24.24 -12.01 -3.60
C ASP A 156 24.41 -10.55 -3.18
N GLU A 157 23.31 -9.85 -2.86
CA GLU A 157 23.33 -8.47 -2.37
C GLU A 157 24.00 -8.38 -1.00
N ILE A 158 23.66 -9.28 -0.06
CA ILE A 158 24.35 -9.36 1.23
C ILE A 158 25.82 -9.70 1.01
N GLY A 159 26.12 -10.66 0.14
CA GLY A 159 27.48 -11.06 -0.18
C GLY A 159 28.31 -9.93 -0.79
N ALA A 160 27.71 -9.08 -1.62
CA ALA A 160 28.34 -7.89 -2.18
C ALA A 160 28.55 -6.83 -1.09
N PHE A 161 27.53 -6.54 -0.28
CA PHE A 161 27.62 -5.58 0.82
C PHE A 161 28.67 -5.96 1.87
N LEU A 162 28.77 -7.25 2.23
CA LEU A 162 29.77 -7.73 3.18
C LEU A 162 31.21 -7.62 2.65
N LYS A 163 31.40 -7.70 1.32
CA LYS A 163 32.71 -7.52 0.68
C LYS A 163 33.13 -6.06 0.62
N ASP A 164 32.16 -5.16 0.42
CA ASP A 164 32.39 -3.73 0.32
C ASP A 164 31.21 -2.97 0.95
N PRO A 165 31.26 -2.71 2.27
CA PRO A 165 30.19 -2.01 2.97
C PRO A 165 30.16 -0.55 2.51
N GLN A 166 29.24 -0.23 1.61
CA GLN A 166 28.97 1.12 1.16
C GLN A 166 28.06 1.82 2.17
N ASP A 167 28.28 3.12 2.39
CA ASP A 167 27.32 3.95 3.09
C ASP A 167 25.99 3.97 2.31
N TYR A 168 24.88 4.22 3.01
CA TYR A 168 23.59 4.38 2.33
C TYR A 168 23.73 5.46 1.24
N PRO A 169 23.28 5.18 0.00
CA PRO A 169 23.42 6.12 -1.09
C PRO A 169 22.78 7.45 -0.69
N GLU A 170 23.52 8.55 -0.89
CA GLU A 170 22.97 9.88 -0.70
C GLU A 170 21.86 10.09 -1.73
N VAL A 171 20.66 10.45 -1.28
CA VAL A 171 19.51 10.62 -2.18
C VAL A 171 19.74 11.90 -2.99
N GLU A 172 19.89 11.74 -4.30
CA GLU A 172 20.00 12.88 -5.21
C GLU A 172 18.65 13.60 -5.32
N PRO A 173 18.62 14.94 -5.19
CA PRO A 173 17.41 15.72 -5.42
C PRO A 173 16.88 15.48 -6.84
N ALA A 174 15.58 15.21 -6.97
CA ALA A 174 14.93 15.12 -8.27
C ALA A 174 14.99 16.44 -9.03
N GLU A 175 15.03 16.37 -10.36
CA GLU A 175 14.99 17.56 -11.22
C GLU A 175 13.68 18.35 -11.05
N PRO A 176 13.69 19.68 -11.28
CA PRO A 176 12.47 20.48 -11.25
C PRO A 176 11.39 19.95 -12.21
N GLY A 177 10.14 19.88 -11.78
CA GLY A 177 9.02 19.35 -12.58
C GLY A 177 8.68 17.88 -12.30
N ILE A 178 9.58 17.09 -11.70
CA ILE A 178 9.32 15.68 -11.38
C ILE A 178 8.22 15.55 -10.32
N ALA A 179 8.21 16.40 -9.30
CA ALA A 179 7.20 16.37 -8.25
C ALA A 179 5.80 16.74 -8.77
N GLU A 180 5.74 17.74 -9.65
CA GLU A 180 4.53 18.19 -10.34
C GLU A 180 4.01 17.10 -11.29
N GLY A 181 4.91 16.49 -12.07
CA GLY A 181 4.58 15.36 -12.96
C GLY A 181 4.06 14.15 -12.18
N PHE A 182 4.70 13.81 -11.05
CA PHE A 182 4.24 12.76 -10.15
C PHE A 182 2.83 13.03 -9.63
N LEU A 183 2.57 14.25 -9.11
CA LEU A 183 1.26 14.60 -8.58
C LEU A 183 0.20 14.61 -9.68
N GLN A 184 0.53 15.12 -10.87
CA GLN A 184 -0.37 15.13 -12.02
C GLN A 184 -0.76 13.71 -12.44
N LEU A 185 0.22 12.81 -12.59
CA LEU A 185 -0.02 11.42 -12.96
C LEU A 185 -0.83 10.69 -11.87
N ALA A 186 -0.53 10.94 -10.60
CA ALA A 186 -1.29 10.38 -9.48
C ALA A 186 -2.76 10.86 -9.50
N LYS A 187 -3.02 12.15 -9.72
CA LYS A 187 -4.39 12.71 -9.86
C LYS A 187 -5.13 12.07 -11.05
N GLN A 188 -4.47 11.90 -12.19
CA GLN A 188 -5.04 11.22 -13.38
C GLN A 188 -5.37 9.76 -13.09
N ALA A 189 -4.46 9.02 -12.42
CA ALA A 189 -4.66 7.63 -12.05
C ALA A 189 -5.88 7.46 -11.11
N ARG A 190 -6.00 8.30 -10.07
CA ARG A 190 -7.16 8.29 -9.16
C ARG A 190 -8.49 8.57 -9.89
N LYS A 191 -8.46 9.39 -10.94
CA LYS A 191 -9.64 9.76 -11.76
C LYS A 191 -9.90 8.79 -12.92
N MET A 192 -9.04 7.79 -13.14
CA MET A 192 -9.04 6.88 -14.30
C MET A 192 -8.94 7.59 -15.65
N GLU A 193 -8.13 8.64 -15.69
CA GLU A 193 -7.89 9.45 -16.89
C GLU A 193 -6.61 9.02 -17.63
N CYS A 194 -5.96 7.94 -17.18
CA CYS A 194 -4.80 7.36 -17.84
C CYS A 194 -5.16 6.73 -19.20
N GLU A 195 -4.14 6.66 -20.07
CA GLU A 195 -4.25 5.97 -21.36
C GLU A 195 -4.63 4.50 -21.12
N LYS A 196 -5.68 4.03 -21.81
CA LYS A 196 -6.11 2.63 -21.69
C LYS A 196 -5.05 1.70 -22.32
N LEU A 197 -4.96 0.50 -21.77
CA LEU A 197 -4.14 -0.55 -22.36
C LEU A 197 -4.60 -0.88 -23.79
N PRO A 198 -3.68 -1.20 -24.72
CA PRO A 198 -4.04 -1.71 -26.04
C PRO A 198 -4.83 -3.02 -25.95
N ALA A 199 -5.55 -3.36 -27.02
CA ALA A 199 -6.52 -4.44 -27.00
C ALA A 199 -5.92 -5.82 -26.64
N GLU A 200 -4.70 -6.10 -27.12
CA GLU A 200 -4.02 -7.37 -26.88
C GLU A 200 -3.57 -7.53 -25.41
N PRO A 201 -2.72 -6.65 -24.83
CA PRO A 201 -2.38 -6.71 -23.40
C PRO A 201 -3.62 -6.69 -22.50
N ALA A 202 -4.62 -5.86 -22.82
CA ALA A 202 -5.86 -5.78 -22.04
C ALA A 202 -6.64 -7.11 -22.01
N SER A 203 -6.65 -7.84 -23.13
CA SER A 203 -7.29 -9.15 -23.22
C SER A 203 -6.55 -10.19 -22.38
N LEU A 204 -5.21 -10.23 -22.50
CA LEU A 204 -4.36 -11.18 -21.76
C LEU A 204 -4.41 -10.94 -20.24
N VAL A 205 -4.33 -9.67 -19.81
CA VAL A 205 -4.47 -9.29 -18.39
C VAL A 205 -5.84 -9.70 -17.86
N SER A 206 -6.91 -9.48 -18.63
CA SER A 206 -8.27 -9.86 -18.23
C SER A 206 -8.42 -11.38 -18.06
N GLU A 207 -7.81 -12.17 -18.95
CA GLU A 207 -7.77 -13.62 -18.84
C GLU A 207 -7.06 -14.08 -17.56
N HIS A 208 -5.87 -13.53 -17.28
CA HIS A 208 -5.13 -13.86 -16.06
C HIS A 208 -5.87 -13.46 -14.79
N LEU A 209 -6.47 -12.26 -14.75
CA LEU A 209 -7.28 -11.83 -13.61
C LEU A 209 -8.50 -12.72 -13.38
N LEU A 210 -9.15 -13.19 -14.46
CA LEU A 210 -10.27 -14.11 -14.35
C LEU A 210 -9.83 -15.48 -13.80
N ASN A 211 -8.67 -15.96 -14.22
CA ASN A 211 -8.11 -17.22 -13.72
C ASN A 211 -7.72 -17.11 -12.24
N LEU A 212 -7.02 -16.04 -11.85
CA LEU A 212 -6.70 -15.74 -10.45
C LEU A 212 -7.97 -15.61 -9.59
N PHE A 213 -9.00 -14.94 -10.11
CA PHE A 213 -10.28 -14.84 -9.42
C PHE A 213 -10.92 -16.21 -9.18
N LYS A 214 -10.93 -17.11 -10.17
CA LYS A 214 -11.47 -18.47 -10.02
C LYS A 214 -10.71 -19.27 -8.96
N ILE A 215 -9.37 -19.19 -8.97
CA ILE A 215 -8.50 -19.86 -7.99
C ILE A 215 -8.82 -19.36 -6.58
N LEU A 216 -8.79 -18.05 -6.38
CA LEU A 216 -9.03 -17.43 -5.07
C LEU A 216 -10.45 -17.66 -4.55
N LYS A 217 -11.45 -17.63 -5.42
CA LYS A 217 -12.86 -17.86 -5.08
C LYS A 217 -13.12 -19.27 -4.55
N ALA A 218 -12.38 -20.27 -5.03
CA ALA A 218 -12.54 -21.66 -4.58
C ALA A 218 -12.33 -21.79 -3.05
N GLU A 219 -11.45 -20.97 -2.48
CA GLU A 219 -11.08 -21.01 -1.07
C GLU A 219 -11.52 -19.73 -0.30
N ARG A 220 -12.47 -18.96 -0.86
CA ARG A 220 -13.07 -17.74 -0.27
C ARG A 220 -12.09 -16.58 -0.04
N PHE A 221 -11.11 -16.44 -0.91
CA PHE A 221 -10.17 -15.31 -0.95
C PHE A 221 -10.40 -14.41 -2.18
N GLU A 222 -11.57 -14.47 -2.80
CA GLU A 222 -11.84 -13.70 -4.02
C GLU A 222 -11.71 -12.19 -3.81
N PHE A 223 -11.21 -11.51 -4.83
CA PHE A 223 -11.19 -10.05 -4.87
C PHE A 223 -12.42 -9.49 -5.59
N ALA A 224 -12.75 -8.24 -5.28
CA ALA A 224 -13.86 -7.53 -5.89
C ALA A 224 -13.41 -6.60 -7.02
N TYR A 225 -14.37 -5.93 -7.67
CA TYR A 225 -14.12 -4.98 -8.75
C TYR A 225 -13.09 -3.89 -8.43
N ARG A 226 -12.99 -3.45 -7.16
CA ARG A 226 -12.00 -2.46 -6.73
C ARG A 226 -10.57 -2.94 -7.00
N THR A 227 -10.22 -4.14 -6.55
CA THR A 227 -8.89 -4.70 -6.76
C THR A 227 -8.59 -4.84 -8.25
N ALA A 228 -9.51 -5.38 -9.05
CA ALA A 228 -9.32 -5.51 -10.50
C ALA A 228 -9.08 -4.14 -11.17
N LYS A 229 -9.79 -3.12 -10.72
CA LYS A 229 -9.68 -1.75 -11.23
C LYS A 229 -8.33 -1.12 -10.87
N GLU A 230 -7.88 -1.28 -9.63
CA GLU A 230 -6.59 -0.77 -9.17
C GLU A 230 -5.42 -1.42 -9.90
N ILE A 231 -5.48 -2.74 -10.13
CA ILE A 231 -4.49 -3.46 -10.94
C ILE A 231 -4.44 -2.90 -12.37
N ASN A 232 -5.61 -2.67 -12.99
CA ASN A 232 -5.64 -2.08 -14.33
C ASN A 232 -5.06 -0.67 -14.38
N ILE A 233 -5.36 0.18 -13.38
CA ILE A 233 -4.80 1.53 -13.30
C ILE A 233 -3.28 1.46 -13.10
N TYR A 234 -2.80 0.55 -12.24
CA TYR A 234 -1.37 0.33 -12.04
C TYR A 234 -0.66 -0.01 -13.35
N LEU A 235 -1.17 -0.98 -14.11
CA LEU A 235 -0.59 -1.35 -15.41
C LEU A 235 -0.59 -0.20 -16.42
N GLN A 236 -1.64 0.62 -16.44
CA GLN A 236 -1.69 1.81 -17.30
C GLN A 236 -0.61 2.83 -16.92
N VAL A 237 -0.36 3.01 -15.62
CA VAL A 237 0.70 3.88 -15.11
C VAL A 237 2.08 3.31 -15.45
N CYS A 238 2.32 2.01 -15.27
CA CYS A 238 3.58 1.38 -15.65
C CYS A 238 3.86 1.52 -17.15
N ARG A 239 2.86 1.24 -18.01
CA ARG A 239 2.98 1.47 -19.45
C ARG A 239 3.26 2.94 -19.81
N HIS A 240 2.65 3.88 -19.08
CA HIS A 240 2.88 5.30 -19.30
C HIS A 240 4.32 5.70 -18.97
N LEU A 241 4.89 5.11 -17.91
CA LEU A 241 6.26 5.36 -17.45
C LEU A 241 7.32 4.53 -18.17
N ALA A 242 6.92 3.51 -18.95
CA ALA A 242 7.85 2.68 -19.71
C ALA A 242 8.60 3.50 -20.76
N GLU A 243 9.94 3.36 -20.77
CA GLU A 243 10.81 3.96 -21.78
C GLU A 243 10.52 3.39 -23.18
N ASP A 244 10.27 2.08 -23.25
CA ASP A 244 9.88 1.35 -24.45
C ASP A 244 8.45 0.80 -24.29
N LYS A 245 7.47 1.53 -24.85
CA LYS A 245 6.07 1.12 -24.83
C LYS A 245 5.78 -0.10 -25.70
N ASP A 246 6.51 -0.26 -26.80
CA ASP A 246 6.29 -1.39 -27.71
C ASP A 246 6.78 -2.68 -27.04
N GLY A 247 7.97 -2.65 -26.44
CA GLY A 247 8.47 -3.75 -25.62
C GLY A 247 7.60 -4.06 -24.39
N TRP A 248 7.00 -3.01 -23.79
CA TRP A 248 6.02 -3.20 -22.72
C TRP A 248 4.75 -3.90 -23.20
N ASP A 249 4.21 -3.48 -24.34
CA ASP A 249 3.00 -4.05 -24.95
C ASP A 249 3.23 -5.52 -25.37
N GLU A 250 4.43 -5.87 -25.82
CA GLU A 250 4.77 -7.26 -26.17
C GLU A 250 4.81 -8.16 -24.93
N ASN A 251 5.64 -7.84 -23.92
CA ASN A 251 5.85 -8.74 -22.77
C ASN A 251 6.01 -8.02 -21.42
N GLY A 252 6.31 -6.72 -21.39
CA GLY A 252 6.58 -6.01 -20.13
C GLY A 252 5.40 -5.99 -19.16
N TRP A 253 4.16 -5.99 -19.66
CA TRP A 253 2.95 -6.06 -18.84
C TRP A 253 2.89 -7.29 -17.92
N GLN A 254 3.54 -8.40 -18.27
CA GLN A 254 3.55 -9.61 -17.45
C GLN A 254 4.29 -9.39 -16.12
N ASN A 255 5.43 -8.70 -16.18
CA ASN A 255 6.22 -8.38 -14.99
C ASN A 255 5.46 -7.45 -14.04
N ASP A 256 4.80 -6.42 -14.58
CA ASP A 256 4.00 -5.51 -13.76
C ASP A 256 2.73 -6.18 -13.22
N LEU A 257 2.16 -7.14 -13.95
CA LEU A 257 1.06 -7.95 -13.45
C LEU A 257 1.53 -8.87 -12.31
N ASP A 258 2.72 -9.47 -12.42
CA ASP A 258 3.34 -10.24 -11.34
C ASP A 258 3.53 -9.39 -10.09
N ASP A 259 4.01 -8.15 -10.25
CA ASP A 259 4.09 -7.20 -9.14
C ASP A 259 2.74 -6.96 -8.48
N GLN A 260 1.64 -6.86 -9.26
CA GLN A 260 0.31 -6.72 -8.69
C GLN A 260 -0.23 -7.99 -8.03
N VAL A 261 0.10 -9.17 -8.55
CA VAL A 261 -0.21 -10.42 -7.85
C VAL A 261 0.47 -10.42 -6.49
N LEU A 262 1.77 -10.12 -6.45
CA LEU A 262 2.58 -10.08 -5.23
C LEU A 262 2.14 -9.00 -4.24
N GLN A 263 1.92 -7.77 -4.70
CA GLN A 263 1.72 -6.59 -3.84
C GLN A 263 0.25 -6.35 -3.46
N LYS A 264 -0.70 -6.91 -4.21
CA LYS A 264 -2.14 -6.62 -4.03
C LYS A 264 -2.98 -7.86 -3.74
N LEU A 265 -2.68 -9.01 -4.35
CA LEU A 265 -3.49 -10.23 -4.18
C LEU A 265 -2.96 -11.11 -3.05
N LEU A 266 -1.68 -11.47 -3.09
CA LEU A 266 -1.05 -12.34 -2.11
C LEU A 266 -1.05 -11.81 -0.66
N PRO A 267 -1.00 -10.49 -0.35
CA PRO A 267 -0.98 -10.02 1.04
C PRO A 267 -2.22 -10.38 1.85
N LYS A 268 -3.34 -10.68 1.18
CA LYS A 268 -4.60 -11.09 1.81
C LYS A 268 -4.58 -12.55 2.26
N LEU A 269 -3.54 -13.32 1.89
CA LEU A 269 -3.44 -14.74 2.15
C LEU A 269 -2.87 -15.00 3.54
N HIS A 270 -3.67 -15.68 4.37
CA HIS A 270 -3.25 -16.14 5.68
C HIS A 270 -4.13 -17.30 6.16
N GLY A 271 -3.56 -18.22 6.95
CA GLY A 271 -4.33 -19.30 7.55
C GLY A 271 -3.51 -20.54 7.89
N SER A 272 -4.19 -21.52 8.47
CA SER A 272 -3.63 -22.84 8.76
C SER A 272 -3.59 -23.73 7.51
N VAL A 273 -2.85 -24.85 7.61
CA VAL A 273 -2.69 -25.84 6.51
C VAL A 273 -4.02 -26.21 5.86
N GLY A 274 -5.02 -26.56 6.67
CA GLY A 274 -6.33 -26.99 6.18
C GLY A 274 -7.15 -25.89 5.50
N ARG A 275 -6.86 -24.61 5.78
CA ARG A 275 -7.56 -23.48 5.19
C ARG A 275 -6.92 -23.00 3.89
N ILE A 276 -5.59 -22.98 3.81
CA ILE A 276 -4.89 -22.31 2.70
C ILE A 276 -3.94 -23.21 1.92
N GLY A 277 -3.59 -24.40 2.41
CA GLY A 277 -2.58 -25.26 1.78
C GLY A 277 -2.90 -25.58 0.31
N LYS A 278 -4.15 -25.97 0.01
CA LYS A 278 -4.59 -26.22 -1.37
C LYS A 278 -4.53 -24.97 -2.26
N LEU A 279 -4.87 -23.80 -1.70
CA LEU A 279 -4.82 -22.53 -2.42
C LEU A 279 -3.39 -22.20 -2.85
N LEU A 280 -2.43 -22.28 -1.92
CA LEU A 280 -1.03 -21.95 -2.19
C LEU A 280 -0.45 -22.88 -3.26
N VAL A 281 -0.72 -24.18 -3.19
CA VAL A 281 -0.28 -25.15 -4.20
C VAL A 281 -0.87 -24.82 -5.58
N THR A 282 -2.16 -24.51 -5.64
CA THR A 282 -2.83 -24.17 -6.90
C THR A 282 -2.28 -22.87 -7.49
N LEU A 283 -2.05 -21.86 -6.66
CA LEU A 283 -1.45 -20.59 -7.07
C LEU A 283 0.00 -20.77 -7.53
N ALA A 284 0.80 -21.59 -6.85
CA ALA A 284 2.18 -21.86 -7.24
C ALA A 284 2.26 -22.51 -8.63
N HIS A 285 1.46 -23.55 -8.87
CA HIS A 285 1.36 -24.16 -10.19
C HIS A 285 0.86 -23.18 -11.27
N TYR A 286 -0.08 -22.30 -10.93
CA TYR A 286 -0.53 -21.26 -11.84
C TYR A 286 0.58 -20.25 -12.15
N CYS A 287 1.31 -19.78 -11.13
CA CYS A 287 2.41 -18.83 -11.30
C CYS A 287 3.54 -19.40 -12.16
N GLN A 288 3.77 -20.71 -12.06
CA GLN A 288 4.77 -21.44 -12.86
C GLN A 288 4.37 -21.63 -14.33
N ASN A 289 3.09 -21.91 -14.62
CA ASN A 289 2.66 -22.34 -15.95
C ASN A 289 1.83 -21.30 -16.72
N GLY A 290 1.28 -20.28 -16.05
CA GLY A 290 0.39 -19.27 -16.63
C GLY A 290 -1.01 -19.77 -16.99
N ASP A 291 -1.28 -21.08 -16.87
CA ASP A 291 -2.54 -21.71 -17.26
C ASP A 291 -3.30 -22.28 -16.05
N TYR A 292 -4.59 -21.99 -15.98
CA TYR A 292 -5.47 -22.50 -14.93
C TYR A 292 -6.01 -23.89 -15.28
N LYS A 293 -5.52 -24.90 -14.56
CA LYS A 293 -6.06 -26.25 -14.60
C LYS A 293 -6.94 -26.49 -13.38
N SER A 294 -8.15 -27.00 -13.59
CA SER A 294 -9.11 -27.28 -12.52
C SER A 294 -8.68 -28.44 -11.60
N GLU A 295 -7.76 -29.29 -12.06
CA GLU A 295 -7.21 -30.42 -11.30
C GLU A 295 -5.70 -30.25 -11.18
N VAL A 296 -5.25 -29.91 -9.98
CA VAL A 296 -3.85 -29.77 -9.62
C VAL A 296 -3.58 -30.72 -8.45
N SER A 297 -2.37 -31.29 -8.40
CA SER A 297 -1.92 -32.05 -7.23
C SER A 297 -2.16 -31.23 -5.95
N THR A 298 -2.73 -31.86 -4.93
CA THR A 298 -2.99 -31.19 -3.63
C THR A 298 -1.85 -31.37 -2.63
N GLN A 299 -0.76 -32.03 -3.05
CA GLN A 299 0.36 -32.33 -2.16
C GLN A 299 1.27 -31.10 -2.00
N LEU A 300 1.33 -30.56 -0.78
CA LEU A 300 2.22 -29.44 -0.44
C LEU A 300 3.70 -29.74 -0.72
N SER A 301 4.16 -30.98 -0.50
CA SER A 301 5.56 -31.36 -0.73
C SER A 301 5.97 -31.20 -2.19
N ALA A 302 5.11 -31.58 -3.13
CA ALA A 302 5.39 -31.45 -4.56
C ALA A 302 5.43 -29.99 -5.03
N ALA A 303 4.78 -29.08 -4.29
CA ALA A 303 4.76 -27.65 -4.61
C ALA A 303 5.95 -26.89 -4.01
N ALA A 304 6.52 -27.38 -2.90
CA ALA A 304 7.69 -26.78 -2.25
C ALA A 304 8.99 -26.92 -3.07
N ASP A 305 9.03 -27.95 -3.93
CA ASP A 305 10.14 -28.26 -4.84
C ASP A 305 10.00 -27.61 -6.23
N LEU A 306 8.90 -26.89 -6.48
CA LEU A 306 8.77 -26.13 -7.71
C LEU A 306 9.71 -24.93 -7.59
N ASP A 307 10.63 -24.75 -8.53
CA ASP A 307 11.49 -23.56 -8.61
C ASP A 307 11.05 -22.63 -9.75
N ALA A 308 11.23 -21.32 -9.54
CA ALA A 308 11.05 -20.34 -10.60
C ALA A 308 12.22 -20.50 -11.59
N ASN A 309 11.89 -20.65 -12.87
CA ASN A 309 12.85 -20.73 -13.96
C ASN A 309 12.67 -19.54 -14.91
N GLU A 310 13.57 -19.37 -15.88
CA GLU A 310 13.50 -18.27 -16.86
C GLU A 310 12.19 -18.23 -17.68
N SER A 311 11.46 -19.35 -17.76
CA SER A 311 10.17 -19.44 -18.46
C SER A 311 8.95 -19.23 -17.57
N THR A 312 9.14 -18.93 -16.28
CA THR A 312 8.06 -18.78 -15.31
C THR A 312 7.31 -17.46 -15.56
N PRO A 313 5.99 -17.47 -15.82
CA PRO A 313 5.24 -16.24 -16.10
C PRO A 313 5.16 -15.26 -14.92
N PHE A 314 5.13 -15.76 -13.68
CA PHE A 314 4.98 -14.94 -12.47
C PHE A 314 6.08 -15.28 -11.44
N PRO A 315 7.36 -14.97 -11.72
CA PRO A 315 8.50 -15.44 -10.94
C PRO A 315 8.54 -14.86 -9.52
N LYS A 316 8.17 -13.60 -9.31
CA LYS A 316 8.20 -12.94 -7.99
C LYS A 316 7.12 -13.51 -7.08
N SER A 317 5.89 -13.62 -7.59
CA SER A 317 4.78 -14.25 -6.87
C SER A 317 5.06 -15.72 -6.56
N MET A 318 5.69 -16.44 -7.50
CA MET A 318 6.09 -17.83 -7.30
C MET A 318 7.09 -17.98 -6.14
N ALA A 319 8.15 -17.16 -6.11
CA ALA A 319 9.14 -17.18 -5.05
C ALA A 319 8.52 -16.95 -3.66
N LYS A 320 7.61 -15.97 -3.55
CA LYS A 320 6.88 -15.72 -2.30
C LYS A 320 5.98 -16.90 -1.90
N LEU A 321 5.25 -17.48 -2.85
CA LEU A 321 4.40 -18.65 -2.60
C LEU A 321 5.19 -19.86 -2.13
N GLN A 322 6.37 -20.12 -2.69
CA GLN A 322 7.27 -21.18 -2.22
C GLN A 322 7.68 -20.97 -0.77
N SER A 323 8.10 -19.74 -0.41
CA SER A 323 8.43 -19.39 0.97
C SER A 323 7.25 -19.64 1.90
N MET A 324 6.05 -19.17 1.51
CA MET A 324 4.83 -19.39 2.30
C MET A 324 4.47 -20.87 2.45
N ILE A 325 4.67 -21.69 1.41
CA ILE A 325 4.42 -23.13 1.44
C ILE A 325 5.37 -23.82 2.43
N ARG A 326 6.66 -23.44 2.46
CA ARG A 326 7.66 -23.97 3.40
C ARG A 326 7.30 -23.61 4.84
N THR A 327 7.03 -22.33 5.11
CA THR A 327 6.57 -21.87 6.44
C THR A 327 5.31 -22.61 6.89
N LEU A 328 4.35 -22.81 5.98
CA LEU A 328 3.11 -23.54 6.29
C LEU A 328 3.35 -25.01 6.65
N GLN A 329 4.36 -25.65 6.06
CA GLN A 329 4.76 -27.02 6.41
C GLN A 329 5.38 -27.08 7.81
N ASP A 330 6.26 -26.13 8.12
CA ASP A 330 7.03 -26.11 9.36
C ASP A 330 6.19 -25.66 10.56
N GLU A 331 5.42 -24.58 10.40
CA GLU A 331 4.70 -23.90 11.49
C GLU A 331 3.21 -24.21 11.55
N GLN A 332 2.66 -24.92 10.56
CA GLN A 332 1.23 -25.24 10.42
C GLN A 332 0.30 -24.02 10.24
N PHE A 333 0.86 -22.82 10.18
CA PHE A 333 0.22 -21.55 9.90
C PHE A 333 1.15 -20.70 9.03
N VAL A 334 0.58 -19.85 8.19
CA VAL A 334 1.36 -18.87 7.43
C VAL A 334 0.57 -17.60 7.23
N SER A 335 1.27 -16.48 7.18
CA SER A 335 0.78 -15.25 6.56
C SER A 335 1.79 -14.70 5.55
N PHE A 336 1.30 -13.88 4.62
CA PHE A 336 2.17 -13.15 3.71
C PHE A 336 3.13 -12.19 4.43
N ILE A 337 2.64 -11.53 5.49
CA ILE A 337 3.39 -10.57 6.30
C ILE A 337 3.93 -11.34 7.49
N GLN A 338 4.92 -12.19 7.23
CA GLN A 338 5.61 -13.03 8.20
C GLN A 338 7.01 -13.34 7.66
#